data_AF-A0A521EZ24-F1
#
_entry.id   AF-A0A521EZ24-F1
#
_cell.length_a   1.000
_cell.length_b   1.000
_cell.length_c   1.000
_cell.angle_alpha   90.00
_cell.angle_beta   90.00
_cell.angle_gamma   90.00
#
_symmetry.space_group_name_H-M   'P 1'
#
loop_
_entity.id
_entity.type
_entity.pdbx_description
1 polymer ?
#
loop_
_entity_poly.entity_id
_entity_poly.type
_entity_poly.pdbx_seq_one_letter_code
_entity_poly.pdbx_strand_id
1 'polypeptide(L)'
;MTFSLQMKRASIKDYRNLLKVFVILLDYGVIRKEKVISWADSILASENESEYAFIELSTCANTHDIIQVLNKNTLDSDSEITSRAVLGILYHLLDENKVVLKNIFETATHISYEERLTDEEQFLLYRFDEYIDLFENGVFEKLNLFKTNFEELLGIYKDFKLDNPHQWVTINEKIKQDLQIKLEAFKSGYHY
;
A
#
# COMPACT_ATOMS: atom_id res chain seq x y z
N MET A 1 -0.20 -47.05 -2.32
CA MET A 1 0.24 -45.73 -1.84
C MET A 1 -0.14 -44.71 -2.91
N THR A 2 -1.29 -44.08 -2.74
CA THR A 2 -1.77 -43.05 -3.67
C THR A 2 -1.23 -41.72 -3.16
N PHE A 3 -0.25 -41.15 -3.87
CA PHE A 3 0.18 -39.78 -3.61
C PHE A 3 -0.99 -38.86 -3.99
N SER A 4 -1.71 -38.33 -3.00
CA SER A 4 -2.57 -37.17 -3.24
C SER A 4 -1.65 -35.98 -3.42
N LEU A 5 -1.39 -35.59 -4.67
CA LEU A 5 -0.93 -34.25 -4.98
C LEU A 5 -1.99 -33.31 -4.43
N GLN A 6 -1.73 -32.70 -3.29
CA GLN A 6 -2.59 -31.65 -2.74
C GLN A 6 -2.51 -30.51 -3.76
N MET A 7 -3.52 -30.42 -4.62
CA MET A 7 -3.58 -29.38 -5.65
C MET A 7 -3.63 -28.04 -4.94
N LYS A 8 -2.53 -27.30 -5.05
CA LYS A 8 -2.49 -25.90 -4.65
C LYS A 8 -3.44 -25.16 -5.59
N ARG A 9 -4.49 -24.58 -5.02
CA ARG A 9 -5.45 -23.73 -5.69
C ARG A 9 -5.45 -22.41 -4.95
N ALA A 10 -4.94 -21.37 -5.59
CA ALA A 10 -5.03 -20.02 -5.05
C ALA A 10 -6.48 -19.54 -5.06
N SER A 11 -6.99 -19.12 -3.90
CA SER A 11 -8.24 -18.37 -3.82
C SER A 11 -7.94 -16.88 -3.91
N ILE A 12 -8.71 -16.12 -4.68
CA ILE A 12 -8.50 -14.67 -4.76
C ILE A 12 -8.70 -13.98 -3.41
N LYS A 13 -9.57 -14.57 -2.56
CA LYS A 13 -9.85 -14.07 -1.20
C LYS A 13 -8.66 -14.18 -0.24
N ASP A 14 -7.71 -15.06 -0.52
CA ASP A 14 -6.47 -15.16 0.26
C ASP A 14 -5.63 -13.88 0.12
N TYR A 15 -5.86 -13.11 -0.96
CA TYR A 15 -5.16 -11.87 -1.27
C TYR A 15 -5.97 -10.61 -0.96
N ARG A 16 -7.12 -10.70 -0.29
CA ARG A 16 -8.06 -9.57 -0.07
C ARG A 16 -7.40 -8.26 0.39
N ASN A 17 -6.40 -8.33 1.27
CA ASN A 17 -5.65 -7.15 1.72
C ASN A 17 -4.81 -6.56 0.57
N LEU A 18 -4.08 -7.39 -0.18
CA LEU A 18 -3.32 -6.95 -1.34
C LEU A 18 -4.24 -6.35 -2.42
N LEU A 19 -5.41 -6.95 -2.65
CA LEU A 19 -6.38 -6.41 -3.61
C LEU A 19 -6.85 -5.02 -3.21
N LYS A 20 -7.11 -4.79 -1.91
CA LYS A 20 -7.53 -3.48 -1.40
C LYS A 20 -6.42 -2.44 -1.54
N VAL A 21 -5.17 -2.85 -1.29
CA VAL A 21 -3.99 -2.02 -1.54
C VAL A 21 -3.88 -1.67 -3.03
N PHE A 22 -4.08 -2.63 -3.94
CA PHE A 22 -4.08 -2.34 -5.38
C PHE A 22 -5.17 -1.34 -5.79
N VAL A 23 -6.38 -1.44 -5.22
CA VAL A 23 -7.45 -0.45 -5.46
C VAL A 23 -6.96 0.95 -5.10
N ILE A 24 -6.47 1.15 -3.88
CA ILE A 24 -6.01 2.46 -3.40
C ILE A 24 -4.88 2.99 -4.28
N LEU A 25 -3.86 2.17 -4.55
CA LEU A 25 -2.71 2.61 -5.35
C LEU A 25 -3.07 2.90 -6.82
N LEU A 26 -4.09 2.24 -7.39
CA LEU A 26 -4.59 2.54 -8.73
C LEU A 26 -5.42 3.82 -8.77
N ASP A 27 -6.30 4.02 -7.78
CA ASP A 27 -7.18 5.20 -7.69
C ASP A 27 -6.38 6.50 -7.63
N TYR A 28 -5.25 6.49 -6.92
CA TYR A 28 -4.32 7.63 -6.81
C TYR A 28 -3.22 7.62 -7.88
N GLY A 29 -3.25 6.69 -8.83
CA GLY A 29 -2.26 6.60 -9.91
C GLY A 29 -0.82 6.39 -9.42
N VAL A 30 -0.65 5.80 -8.23
CA VAL A 30 0.66 5.43 -7.66
C VAL A 30 1.24 4.22 -8.38
N ILE A 31 0.39 3.28 -8.78
CA ILE A 31 0.74 2.18 -9.68
C ILE A 31 -0.09 2.23 -10.94
N ARG A 32 0.35 1.50 -11.96
CA ARG A 32 -0.41 1.30 -13.20
C ARG A 32 -1.02 -0.10 -13.22
N LYS A 33 -2.05 -0.27 -14.06
CA LYS A 33 -2.74 -1.55 -14.24
C LYS A 33 -1.80 -2.72 -14.55
N GLU A 34 -0.71 -2.47 -15.29
CA GLU A 34 0.25 -3.50 -15.69
C GLU A 34 0.89 -4.19 -14.48
N LYS A 35 1.00 -3.49 -13.34
CA LYS A 35 1.50 -4.08 -12.09
C LYS A 35 0.54 -5.14 -11.54
N VAL A 36 -0.77 -4.89 -11.63
CA VAL A 36 -1.81 -5.83 -11.17
C VAL A 36 -1.96 -7.00 -12.14
N ILE A 37 -1.93 -6.71 -13.45
CA ILE A 37 -1.96 -7.74 -14.51
C ILE A 37 -0.76 -8.69 -14.33
N SER A 38 0.45 -8.15 -14.21
CA SER A 38 1.67 -8.96 -14.00
C SER A 38 1.62 -9.79 -12.72
N TRP A 39 1.00 -9.26 -11.65
CA TRP A 39 0.78 -10.04 -10.44
C TRP A 39 -0.20 -11.18 -10.68
N ALA A 40 -1.35 -10.93 -11.32
CA ALA A 40 -2.32 -11.98 -11.64
C ALA A 40 -1.73 -13.06 -12.55
N ASP A 41 -0.98 -12.67 -13.57
CA ASP A 41 -0.25 -13.57 -14.47
C ASP A 41 0.74 -14.47 -13.71
N SER A 42 1.43 -13.91 -12.70
CA SER A 42 2.36 -14.69 -11.89
C SER A 42 1.66 -15.79 -11.08
N ILE A 43 0.44 -15.51 -10.58
CA ILE A 43 -0.37 -16.51 -9.90
C ILE A 43 -0.79 -17.60 -10.88
N LEU A 44 -1.36 -17.20 -12.03
CA LEU A 44 -1.81 -18.12 -13.09
C LEU A 44 -0.67 -19.02 -13.62
N ALA A 45 0.55 -18.50 -13.69
CA ALA A 45 1.72 -19.27 -14.12
C ALA A 45 2.24 -20.25 -13.06
N SER A 46 1.98 -19.98 -11.78
CA SER A 46 2.49 -20.78 -10.65
C SER A 46 1.55 -21.89 -10.17
N GLU A 47 0.25 -21.76 -10.45
CA GLU A 47 -0.80 -22.63 -9.91
C GLU A 47 -1.40 -23.49 -11.03
N ASN A 48 -1.68 -24.77 -10.74
CA ASN A 48 -2.31 -25.67 -11.71
C ASN A 48 -3.79 -25.33 -11.95
N GLU A 49 -4.46 -24.78 -10.93
CA GLU A 49 -5.82 -24.27 -10.99
C GLU A 49 -5.90 -22.95 -10.24
N SER A 50 -6.54 -21.95 -10.85
CA SER A 50 -6.76 -20.63 -10.26
C SER A 50 -8.23 -20.22 -10.40
N GLU A 51 -8.72 -19.41 -9.47
CA GLU A 51 -10.05 -18.84 -9.59
C GLU A 51 -10.18 -17.91 -10.81
N TYR A 52 -11.37 -17.90 -11.43
CA TYR A 52 -11.65 -17.13 -12.65
C TYR A 52 -11.30 -15.63 -12.54
N ALA A 53 -11.41 -15.06 -11.34
CA ALA A 53 -11.10 -13.66 -11.10
C ALA A 53 -9.63 -13.30 -11.43
N PHE A 54 -8.68 -14.24 -11.33
CA PHE A 54 -7.31 -14.01 -11.77
C PHE A 54 -7.20 -13.88 -13.30
N ILE A 55 -7.98 -14.67 -14.04
CA ILE A 55 -8.08 -14.57 -15.50
C ILE A 55 -8.74 -13.24 -15.90
N GLU A 56 -9.79 -12.85 -15.19
CA GLU A 56 -10.47 -11.56 -15.40
C GLU A 56 -9.48 -10.41 -15.23
N LEU A 57 -8.72 -10.38 -14.13
CA LEU A 57 -7.68 -9.36 -13.89
C LEU A 57 -6.59 -9.33 -14.96
N SER A 58 -6.11 -10.50 -15.39
CA SER A 58 -5.07 -10.65 -16.43
C SER A 58 -5.53 -10.11 -17.79
N THR A 59 -6.83 -10.16 -18.07
CA THR A 59 -7.41 -9.82 -19.38
C THR A 59 -8.09 -8.45 -19.44
N CYS A 60 -8.21 -7.75 -18.30
CA CYS A 60 -8.83 -6.42 -18.26
C CYS A 60 -8.09 -5.40 -19.15
N ALA A 61 -8.85 -4.72 -20.00
CA ALA A 61 -8.30 -3.76 -20.96
C ALA A 61 -7.97 -2.38 -20.33
N ASN A 62 -8.64 -1.98 -19.25
CA ASN A 62 -8.51 -0.66 -18.65
C ASN A 62 -8.49 -0.73 -17.11
N THR A 63 -8.00 0.36 -16.49
CA THR A 63 -7.85 0.45 -15.02
C THR A 63 -9.19 0.40 -14.28
N HIS A 64 -10.26 0.95 -14.86
CA HIS A 64 -11.57 0.98 -14.23
C HIS A 64 -12.13 -0.43 -14.03
N ASP A 65 -12.05 -1.27 -15.06
CA ASP A 65 -12.50 -2.67 -15.00
C ASP A 65 -11.69 -3.46 -13.95
N ILE A 66 -10.37 -3.24 -13.88
CA ILE A 66 -9.53 -3.85 -12.84
C ILE A 66 -10.03 -3.46 -11.45
N ILE A 67 -10.23 -2.16 -11.19
CA ILE A 67 -10.71 -1.68 -9.89
C ILE A 67 -12.06 -2.32 -9.54
N GLN A 68 -12.98 -2.48 -10.50
CA GLN A 68 -14.25 -3.17 -10.26
C GLN A 68 -14.05 -4.63 -9.85
N VAL A 69 -13.17 -5.37 -10.53
CA VAL A 69 -12.88 -6.77 -10.21
C VAL A 69 -12.21 -6.90 -8.84
N LEU A 70 -11.25 -6.02 -8.53
CA LEU A 70 -10.60 -5.97 -7.23
C LEU A 70 -11.62 -5.71 -6.11
N ASN A 71 -12.44 -4.67 -6.23
CA ASN A 71 -13.42 -4.27 -5.19
C ASN A 71 -14.45 -5.36 -4.87
N LYS A 72 -14.84 -6.20 -5.84
CA LYS A 72 -15.72 -7.35 -5.58
C LYS A 72 -15.11 -8.36 -4.60
N ASN A 73 -13.79 -8.35 -4.44
CA ASN A 73 -13.03 -9.33 -3.68
C ASN A 73 -12.35 -8.74 -2.42
N THR A 74 -12.65 -7.49 -2.04
CA THR A 74 -12.04 -6.79 -0.89
C THR A 74 -12.95 -6.64 0.33
N LEU A 75 -14.18 -7.17 0.31
CA LEU A 75 -15.18 -6.93 1.36
C LEU A 75 -14.67 -7.22 2.79
N ASP A 76 -13.83 -8.24 2.97
CA ASP A 76 -13.29 -8.65 4.27
C ASP A 76 -11.83 -8.23 4.48
N SER A 77 -11.33 -7.24 3.73
CA SER A 77 -9.98 -6.73 3.92
C SER A 77 -9.84 -6.03 5.27
N ASP A 78 -8.69 -6.19 5.92
CA ASP A 78 -8.38 -5.51 7.18
C ASP A 78 -7.88 -4.09 6.89
N SER A 79 -8.68 -3.07 7.24
CA SER A 79 -8.35 -1.68 6.93
C SER A 79 -7.09 -1.18 7.63
N GLU A 80 -6.78 -1.68 8.84
CA GLU A 80 -5.54 -1.32 9.55
C GLU A 80 -4.31 -1.82 8.79
N ILE A 81 -4.32 -3.12 8.44
CA ILE A 81 -3.20 -3.75 7.72
C ILE A 81 -3.04 -3.15 6.34
N THR A 82 -4.13 -2.93 5.61
CA THR A 82 -4.07 -2.41 4.25
C THR A 82 -3.58 -0.97 4.21
N SER A 83 -4.01 -0.11 5.14
CA SER A 83 -3.51 1.25 5.27
C SER A 83 -2.02 1.31 5.57
N ARG A 84 -1.54 0.54 6.57
CA ARG A 84 -0.11 0.47 6.86
C ARG A 84 0.71 -0.14 5.73
N ALA A 85 0.14 -1.11 5.01
CA ALA A 85 0.77 -1.67 3.83
C ALA A 85 0.92 -0.63 2.71
N VAL A 86 -0.11 0.20 2.45
CA VAL A 86 0.00 1.34 1.53
C VAL A 86 1.16 2.23 1.93
N LEU A 87 1.25 2.64 3.20
CA LEU A 87 2.35 3.51 3.69
C LEU A 87 3.74 2.90 3.46
N GLY A 88 3.91 1.60 3.74
CA GLY A 88 5.17 0.90 3.46
C GLY A 88 5.49 0.80 1.97
N ILE A 89 4.49 0.65 1.11
CA ILE A 89 4.70 0.64 -0.35
C ILE A 89 5.07 2.03 -0.86
N LEU A 90 4.45 3.09 -0.33
CA LEU A 90 4.81 4.48 -0.63
C LEU A 90 6.28 4.77 -0.25
N TYR A 91 6.77 4.25 0.88
CA TYR A 91 8.18 4.35 1.28
C TYR A 91 9.12 3.82 0.19
N HIS A 92 8.88 2.61 -0.32
CA HIS A 92 9.75 2.02 -1.36
C HIS A 92 9.65 2.78 -2.69
N LEU A 93 8.49 3.36 -3.03
CA LEU A 93 8.31 4.10 -4.27
C LEU A 93 8.95 5.51 -4.23
N LEU A 94 9.05 6.11 -3.04
CA LEU A 94 9.74 7.38 -2.80
C LEU A 94 11.25 7.28 -3.02
N ASP A 95 11.87 6.20 -2.52
CA ASP A 95 13.30 5.92 -2.67
C ASP A 95 13.67 5.71 -4.16
N GLU A 96 12.80 5.01 -4.88
CA GLU A 96 13.03 4.68 -6.29
C GLU A 96 12.76 5.85 -7.26
N ASN A 97 12.21 6.98 -6.79
CA ASN A 97 11.75 8.12 -7.61
C ASN A 97 10.85 7.71 -8.82
N LYS A 98 10.10 6.61 -8.69
CA LYS A 98 9.30 6.03 -9.78
C LYS A 98 7.91 6.64 -9.93
N VAL A 99 7.47 7.44 -8.96
CA VAL A 99 6.10 7.97 -8.87
C VAL A 99 6.14 9.48 -8.66
N VAL A 100 5.13 10.17 -9.19
CA VAL A 100 4.94 11.61 -8.97
C VAL A 100 4.71 11.84 -7.48
N LEU A 101 5.56 12.66 -6.87
CA LEU A 101 5.55 12.92 -5.43
C LEU A 101 4.17 13.39 -4.93
N LYS A 102 3.45 14.19 -5.73
CA LYS A 102 2.06 14.60 -5.47
C LYS A 102 1.13 13.41 -5.20
N ASN A 103 1.16 12.39 -6.06
CA ASN A 103 0.31 11.20 -5.90
C ASN A 103 0.61 10.46 -4.59
N ILE A 104 1.88 10.43 -4.17
CA ILE A 104 2.30 9.77 -2.92
C ILE A 104 1.72 10.53 -1.72
N PHE A 105 1.83 11.86 -1.70
CA PHE A 105 1.25 12.68 -0.64
C PHE A 105 -0.28 12.57 -0.60
N GLU A 106 -0.95 12.72 -1.74
CA GLU A 106 -2.41 12.57 -1.83
C GLU A 106 -2.89 11.20 -1.32
N THR A 107 -2.14 10.13 -1.64
CA THR A 107 -2.44 8.79 -1.13
C THR A 107 -2.28 8.73 0.40
N ALA A 108 -1.21 9.30 0.96
CA ALA A 108 -1.01 9.30 2.40
C ALA A 108 -2.03 10.17 3.14
N THR A 109 -2.42 11.31 2.58
CA THR A 109 -3.53 12.14 3.07
C THR A 109 -4.81 11.32 3.09
N HIS A 110 -5.12 10.58 2.03
CA HIS A 110 -6.29 9.67 2.03
C HIS A 110 -6.24 8.66 3.17
N ILE A 111 -5.08 8.03 3.38
CA ILE A 111 -4.86 7.07 4.48
C ILE A 111 -5.01 7.73 5.86
N SER A 112 -4.73 9.03 6.01
CA SER A 112 -4.89 9.73 7.28
C SER A 112 -6.33 9.75 7.82
N TYR A 113 -7.33 9.50 6.95
CA TYR A 113 -8.74 9.43 7.34
C TYR A 113 -9.19 8.01 7.72
N GLU A 114 -8.31 7.00 7.71
CA GLU A 114 -8.66 5.64 8.10
C GLU A 114 -8.82 5.51 9.61
N GLU A 115 -10.06 5.25 10.06
CA GLU A 115 -10.45 5.18 11.47
C GLU A 115 -9.74 4.07 12.27
N ARG A 116 -9.21 3.03 11.59
CA ARG A 116 -8.46 1.96 12.28
C ARG A 116 -6.99 2.26 12.52
N LEU A 117 -6.46 3.34 11.98
CA LEU A 117 -5.16 3.85 12.40
C LEU A 117 -5.29 4.58 13.74
N THR A 118 -4.19 4.67 14.49
CA THR A 118 -4.17 5.44 15.73
C THR A 118 -4.28 6.95 15.44
N ASP A 119 -4.82 7.72 16.39
CA ASP A 119 -4.95 9.19 16.26
C ASP A 119 -3.62 9.86 15.91
N GLU A 120 -2.49 9.36 16.44
CA GLU A 120 -1.17 9.92 16.15
C GLU A 120 -0.70 9.57 14.72
N GLU A 121 -1.00 8.36 14.21
CA GLU A 121 -0.76 8.04 12.80
C GLU A 121 -1.56 8.98 11.88
N GLN A 122 -2.86 9.12 12.15
CA GLN A 122 -3.74 10.01 11.39
C GLN A 122 -3.25 11.45 11.42
N PHE A 123 -2.94 11.97 12.60
CA PHE A 123 -2.47 13.35 12.79
C PHE A 123 -1.14 13.61 12.05
N LEU A 124 -0.17 12.70 12.18
CA LEU A 124 1.13 12.86 11.52
C LEU A 124 0.99 12.78 10.00
N LEU A 125 0.15 11.91 9.46
CA LEU A 125 -0.09 11.80 8.02
C LEU A 125 -0.84 13.01 7.46
N TYR A 126 -1.90 13.45 8.13
CA TYR A 126 -2.72 14.60 7.71
C TYR A 126 -1.89 15.87 7.57
N ARG A 127 -0.88 16.06 8.42
CA ARG A 127 0.03 17.20 8.35
C ARG A 127 0.76 17.35 7.02
N PHE A 128 0.89 16.29 6.22
CA PHE A 128 1.53 16.37 4.91
C PHE A 128 0.60 16.91 3.82
N ASP A 129 -0.71 17.02 4.09
CA ASP A 129 -1.70 17.62 3.18
C ASP A 129 -1.45 19.12 2.97
N GLU A 130 -1.22 19.86 4.06
CA GLU A 130 -0.97 21.32 4.05
C GLU A 130 0.24 21.72 3.19
N TYR A 131 1.11 20.77 2.85
CA TYR A 131 2.34 21.00 2.11
C TYR A 131 2.22 20.65 0.62
N ILE A 132 1.11 20.04 0.18
CA ILE A 132 0.76 19.91 -1.25
C ILE A 132 0.64 21.31 -1.87
N ASP A 133 0.04 22.26 -1.14
CA ASP A 133 -0.05 23.67 -1.56
C ASP A 133 1.34 24.35 -1.64
N LEU A 134 2.30 23.93 -0.80
CA LEU A 134 3.67 24.46 -0.84
C LEU A 134 4.45 23.93 -2.05
N PHE A 135 4.15 22.71 -2.51
CA PHE A 135 4.69 22.14 -3.74
C PHE A 135 4.32 23.00 -4.95
N GLU A 136 3.08 23.49 -5.00
CA GLU A 136 2.58 24.31 -6.12
C GLU A 136 3.20 25.72 -6.16
N ASN A 137 3.75 26.20 -5.04
CA ASN A 137 4.36 27.52 -4.91
C ASN A 137 5.89 27.57 -5.13
N GLY A 138 6.54 26.44 -5.48
CA GLY A 138 7.90 26.43 -6.03
C GLY A 138 9.05 26.66 -5.03
N VAL A 139 8.86 26.41 -3.73
CA VAL A 139 9.93 26.55 -2.71
C VAL A 139 10.73 25.25 -2.58
N PHE A 140 11.70 25.05 -3.48
CA PHE A 140 12.45 23.80 -3.66
C PHE A 140 13.28 23.32 -2.46
N GLU A 141 13.89 24.19 -1.65
CA GLU A 141 14.70 23.74 -0.49
C GLU A 141 13.83 23.14 0.63
N LYS A 142 12.66 23.72 0.88
CA LYS A 142 11.71 23.19 1.86
C LYS A 142 11.16 21.83 1.44
N LEU A 143 11.04 21.60 0.14
CA LEU A 143 10.53 20.35 -0.42
C LEU A 143 11.46 19.15 -0.14
N ASN A 144 12.78 19.33 -0.18
CA ASN A 144 13.72 18.24 0.09
C ASN A 144 13.70 17.83 1.57
N LEU A 145 13.74 18.79 2.49
CA LEU A 145 13.62 18.51 3.92
C LEU A 145 12.29 17.80 4.23
N PHE A 146 11.21 18.25 3.58
CA PHE A 146 9.90 17.64 3.71
C PHE A 146 9.86 16.20 3.19
N LYS A 147 10.42 15.94 1.99
CA LYS A 147 10.54 14.58 1.47
C LYS A 147 11.29 13.69 2.45
N THR A 148 12.41 14.16 3.01
CA THR A 148 13.19 13.41 4.00
C THR A 148 12.37 13.07 5.24
N ASN A 149 11.68 14.06 5.84
CA ASN A 149 10.88 13.80 7.03
C ASN A 149 9.70 12.87 6.75
N PHE A 150 9.08 13.00 5.57
CA PHE A 150 8.01 12.09 5.16
C PHE A 150 8.53 10.67 4.96
N GLU A 151 9.68 10.51 4.32
CA GLU A 151 10.34 9.23 4.14
C GLU A 151 10.72 8.58 5.48
N GLU A 152 11.20 9.37 6.45
CA GLU A 152 11.46 8.90 7.82
C GLU A 152 10.19 8.40 8.52
N LEU A 153 9.08 9.13 8.40
CA LEU A 153 7.78 8.69 8.94
C LEU A 153 7.34 7.37 8.30
N LEU A 154 7.35 7.30 6.96
CA LEU A 154 6.95 6.09 6.24
C LEU A 154 7.91 4.90 6.50
N GLY A 155 9.16 5.20 6.89
CA GLY A 155 10.15 4.21 7.30
C GLY A 155 9.72 3.31 8.47
N ILE A 156 8.73 3.74 9.26
CA ILE A 156 8.08 2.91 10.30
C ILE A 156 7.44 1.66 9.68
N TYR A 157 6.93 1.77 8.44
CA TYR A 157 6.17 0.75 7.74
C TYR A 157 6.97 0.02 6.64
N LYS A 158 8.28 0.27 6.53
CA LYS A 158 9.14 -0.24 5.44
C LYS A 158 9.15 -1.76 5.24
N ASP A 159 8.78 -2.53 6.26
CA ASP A 159 8.74 -3.99 6.17
C ASP A 159 7.57 -4.48 5.28
N PHE A 160 6.53 -3.67 5.06
CA PHE A 160 5.47 -3.96 4.09
C PHE A 160 5.98 -3.75 2.65
N LYS A 161 5.79 -4.76 1.80
CA LYS A 161 6.14 -4.75 0.38
C LYS A 161 5.04 -5.41 -0.45
N LEU A 162 4.98 -5.08 -1.74
CA LEU A 162 4.02 -5.70 -2.67
C LEU A 162 4.28 -7.20 -2.89
N ASP A 163 5.50 -7.68 -2.66
CA ASP A 163 5.91 -9.07 -2.87
C ASP A 163 5.83 -9.95 -1.61
N ASN A 164 5.47 -9.37 -0.44
CA ASN A 164 5.33 -10.11 0.82
C ASN A 164 3.94 -10.05 1.48
N PRO A 165 2.81 -10.07 0.74
CA PRO A 165 1.46 -9.91 1.31
C PRO A 165 1.10 -10.96 2.37
N HIS A 166 1.68 -12.16 2.28
CA HIS A 166 1.50 -13.24 3.25
C HIS A 166 2.10 -12.95 4.63
N GLN A 167 3.01 -11.97 4.74
CA GLN A 167 3.69 -11.59 5.99
C GLN A 167 3.02 -10.40 6.68
N TRP A 168 2.10 -9.71 6.01
CA TRP A 168 1.56 -8.42 6.46
C TRP A 168 0.91 -8.47 7.83
N VAL A 169 0.23 -9.57 8.17
CA VAL A 169 -0.34 -9.77 9.52
C VAL A 169 0.78 -9.76 10.58
N THR A 170 1.83 -10.56 10.37
CA THR A 170 2.96 -10.63 11.31
C THR A 170 3.73 -9.31 11.40
N ILE A 171 3.90 -8.62 10.26
CA ILE A 171 4.54 -7.30 10.22
C ILE A 171 3.71 -6.28 11.02
N ASN A 172 2.39 -6.27 10.84
CA ASN A 172 1.49 -5.38 11.56
C ASN A 172 1.57 -5.59 13.08
N GLU A 173 1.51 -6.86 13.52
CA GLU A 173 1.61 -7.18 14.94
C GLU A 173 2.96 -6.82 15.54
N LYS A 174 4.05 -6.93 14.77
CA LYS A 174 5.38 -6.46 15.20
C LYS A 174 5.42 -4.94 15.33
N ILE A 175 4.84 -4.20 14.38
CA ILE A 175 4.79 -2.73 14.42
C ILE A 175 3.99 -2.27 15.65
N LYS A 176 2.84 -2.89 15.94
CA LYS A 176 2.01 -2.53 17.10
C LYS A 176 2.78 -2.55 18.43
N GLN A 177 3.78 -3.40 18.58
CA GLN A 177 4.55 -3.53 19.83
C GLN A 177 5.36 -2.28 20.17
N ASP A 178 5.80 -1.52 19.17
CA ASP A 178 6.68 -0.36 19.34
C ASP A 178 6.21 0.89 18.59
N LEU A 179 5.03 0.85 17.97
CA LEU A 179 4.48 1.93 17.14
C LEU A 179 4.46 3.27 17.88
N GLN A 180 3.87 3.31 19.08
CA GLN A 180 3.78 4.56 19.84
C GLN A 180 5.17 5.15 20.13
N ILE A 181 6.14 4.31 20.47
CA ILE A 181 7.52 4.76 20.74
C ILE A 181 8.15 5.33 19.47
N LYS A 182 7.93 4.70 18.31
CA LYS A 182 8.44 5.19 17.02
C LYS A 182 7.81 6.51 16.60
N LEU A 183 6.49 6.66 16.77
CA LEU A 183 5.79 7.89 16.44
C LEU A 183 6.22 9.06 17.34
N GLU A 184 6.38 8.82 18.65
CA GLU A 184 6.89 9.83 19.58
C GLU A 184 8.35 10.23 19.29
N ALA A 185 9.18 9.25 18.92
CA ALA A 185 10.56 9.50 18.51
C ALA A 185 10.62 10.36 17.24
N PHE A 186 9.80 10.04 16.24
CA PHE A 186 9.66 10.85 15.03
C PHE A 186 9.23 12.28 15.35
N LYS A 187 8.15 12.43 16.13
CA LYS A 187 7.60 13.73 16.55
C LYS A 187 8.62 14.60 17.28
N SER A 188 9.45 13.99 18.13
CA SER A 188 10.49 14.67 18.92
C SER A 188 11.67 15.15 18.07
N GLY A 189 12.01 14.43 16.99
CA GLY A 189 13.06 14.80 16.04
C GLY A 189 12.61 15.78 14.96
N TYR A 190 11.31 15.98 14.81
CA TYR A 190 10.73 16.89 13.82
C TYR A 190 10.88 18.35 14.27
N HIS A 191 11.95 19.00 13.82
CA HIS A 191 12.20 20.42 14.03
C HIS A 191 11.59 21.25 12.89
N TYR A 192 10.76 22.24 13.26
CA TYR A 192 10.20 23.25 12.36
C TYR A 192 11.25 24.15 11.72
#